data_AF-A0AAP2DTP9-F1
#
_entry.id   AF-A0AAP2DTP9-F1
#
_cell.length_a   1.000
_cell.length_b   1.000
_cell.length_c   1.000
_cell.angle_alpha   90.00
_cell.angle_beta   90.00
_cell.angle_gamma   90.00
#
_symmetry.space_group_name_H-M   'P 1'
#
loop_
_entity.id
_entity.type
_entity.pdbx_description
1 polymer ?
#
loop_
_entity_poly.entity_id
_entity_poly.type
_entity_poly.pdbx_seq_one_letter_code
_entity_poly.pdbx_strand_id
1 'polypeptide(L)'
;MKNLSRYLILLIILSCTVNDPPGIDEIVSQGNYKIECRYQGCFGGGTALLEIENFNKATYTNDSGLQREKKQIVWNAKKDSLVREFFKVGITFNDTVGSCTTTSSYRLSHFTHVVKFDDLDCAMNEKFGALLE
;
A
#
# COMPACT_ATOMS: atom_id res chain seq x y z
N MET A 1 50.75 37.96 0.90
CA MET A 1 49.55 38.16 0.05
C MET A 1 49.31 36.91 -0.77
N LYS A 2 48.25 36.15 -0.45
CA LYS A 2 47.48 35.28 -1.37
C LYS A 2 46.29 34.72 -0.58
N ASN A 3 45.18 35.45 -0.67
CA ASN A 3 43.85 34.96 -0.37
C ASN A 3 43.44 34.02 -1.51
N LEU A 4 43.03 32.79 -1.22
CA LEU A 4 42.13 31.98 -2.05
C LEU A 4 41.62 30.84 -1.16
N SER A 5 40.43 31.04 -0.59
CA SER A 5 39.20 30.36 -1.04
C SER A 5 39.07 29.00 -0.35
N ARG A 6 38.41 28.94 0.80
CA ARG A 6 36.97 28.59 0.87
C ARG A 6 36.64 27.41 -0.03
N TYR A 7 36.85 26.18 0.44
CA TYR A 7 35.97 25.05 0.10
C TYR A 7 35.98 24.05 1.27
N LEU A 8 35.21 24.46 2.28
CA LEU A 8 34.59 23.58 3.26
C LEU A 8 33.64 22.65 2.49
N ILE A 9 34.12 21.47 2.06
CA ILE A 9 33.22 20.42 1.56
C ILE A 9 32.73 19.67 2.80
N LEU A 10 31.74 20.28 3.45
CA LEU A 10 30.85 19.59 4.35
C LEU A 10 29.97 18.70 3.46
N LEU A 11 30.34 17.43 3.33
CA LEU A 11 29.49 16.40 2.73
C LEU A 11 28.28 16.20 3.65
N ILE A 12 27.24 17.00 3.40
CA ILE A 12 25.90 16.75 3.90
C ILE A 12 25.46 15.46 3.23
N ILE A 13 25.56 14.35 3.95
CA ILE A 13 24.85 13.14 3.63
C ILE A 13 23.38 13.50 3.88
N LEU A 14 22.73 14.02 2.84
CA LEU A 14 21.29 14.02 2.72
C LEU A 14 20.89 12.56 2.86
N SER A 15 20.42 12.21 4.05
CA SER A 15 19.55 11.07 4.25
C SER A 15 18.56 11.11 3.09
N CYS A 16 18.59 10.11 2.21
CA CYS A 16 17.46 9.83 1.36
C CYS A 16 16.31 9.50 2.33
N THR A 17 15.59 10.52 2.78
CA THR A 17 14.22 10.36 3.22
C THR A 17 13.52 9.85 1.98
N VAL A 18 13.38 8.53 1.89
CA VAL A 18 12.34 7.91 1.09
C VAL A 18 11.09 8.64 1.58
N ASN A 19 10.64 9.62 0.80
CA ASN A 19 9.49 10.42 1.17
C ASN A 19 8.36 9.41 1.33
N ASP A 20 7.92 9.19 2.57
CA ASP A 20 6.71 8.41 2.80
C ASP A 20 5.63 9.02 1.93
N PRO A 21 5.02 8.26 1.02
CA PRO A 21 3.97 8.78 0.16
C PRO A 21 2.94 9.47 1.05
N PRO A 22 2.70 10.78 0.88
CA PRO A 22 1.91 11.54 1.83
C PRO A 22 0.52 10.91 1.99
N GLY A 23 0.11 10.65 3.23
CA GLY A 23 -1.23 10.17 3.58
C GLY A 23 -1.32 8.73 4.08
N ILE A 24 -0.33 7.84 3.88
CA ILE A 24 -0.41 6.45 4.37
C ILE A 24 -0.50 6.41 5.90
N ASP A 25 0.49 7.03 6.57
CA ASP A 25 0.56 7.00 8.03
C ASP A 25 -0.61 7.74 8.68
N GLU A 26 -1.09 8.81 8.05
CA GLU A 26 -2.28 9.54 8.46
C GLU A 26 -3.53 8.64 8.42
N ILE A 27 -3.79 7.97 7.28
CA ILE A 27 -4.95 7.07 7.14
C ILE A 27 -4.89 5.93 8.15
N VAL A 28 -3.74 5.26 8.27
CA VAL A 28 -3.60 4.11 9.18
C VAL A 28 -3.75 4.54 10.64
N SER A 29 -3.26 5.74 11.01
CA SER A 29 -3.36 6.26 12.38
C SER A 29 -4.78 6.54 12.85
N GLN A 30 -5.78 6.53 11.96
CA GLN A 30 -7.18 6.76 12.30
C GLN A 30 -7.91 5.47 12.72
N GLY A 31 -7.34 4.30 12.40
CA GLY A 31 -7.87 2.99 12.82
C GLY A 31 -9.20 2.59 12.23
N ASN A 32 -9.71 3.41 11.33
CA ASN A 32 -10.92 3.18 10.56
C ASN A 32 -10.52 3.45 9.13
N TYR A 33 -10.27 2.45 8.29
CA TYR A 33 -9.85 2.70 6.91
C TYR A 33 -10.16 1.50 6.03
N LYS A 34 -10.05 1.69 4.73
CA LYS A 34 -10.37 0.66 3.74
C LYS A 34 -9.20 0.42 2.81
N ILE A 35 -8.94 -0.86 2.55
CA ILE A 35 -8.05 -1.32 1.48
C ILE A 35 -8.92 -2.01 0.44
N GLU A 36 -8.98 -1.42 -0.75
CA GLU A 36 -9.66 -2.00 -1.91
C GLU A 36 -8.60 -2.51 -2.87
N CYS A 37 -8.69 -3.79 -3.24
CA CYS A 37 -7.92 -4.41 -4.31
C CYS A 37 -8.88 -4.72 -5.46
N ARG A 38 -8.67 -4.07 -6.61
CA ARG A 38 -9.37 -4.38 -7.86
C ARG A 38 -8.42 -5.13 -8.74
N TYR A 39 -8.83 -6.28 -9.25
CA TYR A 39 -8.00 -7.08 -10.12
C TYR A 39 -8.76 -7.48 -11.38
N GLN A 40 -8.04 -7.53 -12.49
CA GLN A 40 -8.55 -7.88 -13.79
C GLN A 40 -7.53 -8.74 -14.51
N GLY A 41 -7.95 -9.91 -15.01
CA GLY A 41 -7.12 -10.81 -15.80
C GLY A 41 -7.89 -11.48 -16.94
N CYS A 42 -7.22 -12.36 -17.68
CA CYS A 42 -7.76 -13.04 -18.87
C CYS A 42 -9.08 -13.79 -18.66
N PHE A 43 -9.40 -14.18 -17.42
CA PHE A 43 -10.53 -15.04 -17.09
C PHE A 43 -11.59 -14.36 -16.20
N GLY A 44 -11.50 -13.04 -16.03
CA GLY A 44 -12.47 -12.24 -15.27
C GLY A 44 -11.81 -11.18 -14.39
N GLY A 45 -12.65 -10.48 -13.62
CA GLY A 45 -12.21 -9.48 -12.64
C GLY A 45 -13.02 -9.57 -11.36
N GLY A 46 -12.55 -8.87 -10.33
CA GLY A 46 -13.19 -8.86 -9.03
C GLY A 46 -12.73 -7.70 -8.17
N THR A 47 -13.36 -7.57 -6.99
CA THR A 47 -12.94 -6.62 -5.97
C THR A 47 -12.86 -7.32 -4.63
N ALA A 48 -11.69 -7.21 -4.01
CA ALA A 48 -11.47 -7.58 -2.63
C ALA A 48 -11.41 -6.32 -1.77
N LEU A 49 -12.18 -6.28 -0.70
CA LEU A 49 -12.29 -5.14 0.21
C LEU A 49 -11.94 -5.60 1.64
N LEU A 50 -11.04 -4.87 2.28
CA LEU A 50 -10.71 -5.02 3.69
C LEU A 50 -11.07 -3.72 4.42
N GLU A 51 -12.08 -3.77 5.29
CA GLU A 51 -12.55 -2.64 6.07
C GLU A 51 -12.09 -2.79 7.52
N ILE A 52 -11.22 -1.90 7.98
CA ILE A 52 -10.67 -1.88 9.33
C ILE A 52 -11.51 -0.92 10.16
N GLU A 53 -11.89 -1.33 11.36
CA GLU A 53 -12.68 -0.53 12.31
C GLU A 53 -12.04 -0.56 13.70
N ASN A 54 -11.89 0.61 14.31
CA ASN A 54 -11.40 0.81 15.68
C ASN A 54 -10.12 0.04 16.05
N PHE A 55 -9.19 -0.16 15.11
CA PHE A 55 -7.90 -0.85 15.29
C PHE A 55 -7.93 -2.31 15.77
N ASN A 56 -9.11 -2.90 15.96
CA ASN A 56 -9.24 -4.20 16.63
C ASN A 56 -9.97 -5.26 15.80
N LYS A 57 -10.69 -4.84 14.75
CA LYS A 57 -11.39 -5.74 13.85
C LYS A 57 -11.27 -5.26 12.41
N ALA A 58 -11.28 -6.22 11.50
CA ALA A 58 -11.44 -5.94 10.09
C ALA A 58 -12.43 -6.93 9.45
N THR A 59 -13.16 -6.45 8.45
CA THR A 59 -14.05 -7.24 7.62
C THR A 59 -13.44 -7.37 6.23
N TYR A 60 -13.13 -8.59 5.83
CA TYR A 60 -12.77 -8.90 4.46
C TYR A 60 -14.01 -9.31 3.67
N THR A 61 -14.17 -8.77 2.47
CA THR A 61 -15.19 -9.17 1.50
C THR A 61 -14.52 -9.36 0.14
N ASN A 62 -14.68 -10.53 -0.48
CA ASN A 62 -14.29 -10.77 -1.86
C ASN A 62 -15.56 -10.88 -2.71
N ASP A 63 -15.73 -9.97 -3.66
CA ASP A 63 -16.75 -10.08 -4.72
C ASP A 63 -16.03 -10.35 -6.04
N SER A 64 -15.62 -11.60 -6.19
CA SER A 64 -15.16 -12.15 -7.46
C SER A 64 -16.38 -12.75 -8.15
N GLY A 65 -16.59 -12.50 -9.45
CA GLY A 65 -17.84 -12.88 -10.15
C GLY A 65 -18.24 -14.37 -10.05
N LEU A 66 -17.34 -15.24 -9.57
CA LEU A 66 -17.58 -16.68 -9.35
C LEU A 66 -17.91 -17.03 -7.89
N GLN A 67 -17.51 -16.22 -6.91
CA GLN A 67 -17.71 -16.53 -5.49
C GLN A 67 -17.64 -15.27 -4.62
N ARG A 68 -18.62 -15.16 -3.72
CA ARG A 68 -18.63 -14.17 -2.63
C ARG A 68 -18.11 -14.78 -1.34
N GLU A 69 -17.09 -14.16 -0.78
CA GLU A 69 -16.52 -14.54 0.52
C GLU A 69 -16.61 -13.35 1.48
N LYS A 70 -16.92 -13.62 2.75
CA LYS A 70 -16.86 -12.63 3.83
C LYS A 70 -16.19 -13.25 5.05
N LYS A 71 -15.19 -12.58 5.61
CA LYS A 71 -14.41 -13.05 6.77
C LYS A 71 -14.20 -11.92 7.79
N GLN A 72 -14.30 -12.24 9.07
CA GLN A 72 -13.89 -11.35 10.16
C GLN A 72 -12.44 -11.66 10.54
N ILE A 73 -11.63 -10.63 10.71
CA ILE A 73 -10.20 -10.72 11.01
C ILE A 73 -9.94 -9.93 12.29
N VAL A 74 -9.21 -10.56 13.24
CA VAL A 74 -8.70 -9.83 14.40
C VAL A 74 -7.62 -8.89 13.92
N TRP A 75 -7.82 -7.59 14.19
CA TRP A 75 -6.91 -6.54 13.78
C TRP A 75 -6.04 -6.10 14.95
N ASN A 76 -4.80 -5.71 14.66
CA ASN A 76 -3.85 -5.24 15.65
C ASN A 76 -2.80 -4.33 15.02
N ALA A 77 -1.99 -3.70 15.87
CA ALA A 77 -0.95 -2.77 15.46
C ALA A 77 0.12 -3.39 14.54
N LYS A 78 0.34 -4.71 14.60
CA LYS A 78 1.26 -5.40 13.68
C LYS A 78 0.69 -5.38 12.25
N LYS A 79 -0.62 -5.63 12.10
CA LYS A 79 -1.29 -5.54 10.80
C LYS A 79 -1.29 -4.10 10.25
N ASP A 80 -1.47 -3.09 11.10
CA ASP A 80 -1.30 -1.68 10.69
C ASP A 80 0.12 -1.40 10.16
N SER A 81 1.16 -1.95 10.79
CA SER A 81 2.53 -1.84 10.30
C SER A 81 2.71 -2.50 8.92
N LEU A 82 2.08 -3.65 8.70
CA LEU A 82 2.12 -4.33 7.40
C LEU A 82 1.39 -3.54 6.32
N VAL A 83 0.28 -2.86 6.64
CA VAL A 83 -0.42 -1.98 5.68
C VAL A 83 0.49 -0.83 5.24
N ARG A 84 1.20 -0.20 6.20
CA ARG A 84 2.16 0.86 5.88
C ARG A 84 3.24 0.37 4.94
N GLU A 85 3.87 -0.76 5.27
CA GLU A 85 4.92 -1.36 4.44
C GLU A 85 4.38 -1.71 3.04
N PHE A 86 3.24 -2.38 2.98
CA PHE A 86 2.58 -2.78 1.75
C PHE A 86 2.38 -1.59 0.79
N PHE A 87 1.80 -0.48 1.26
CA PHE A 87 1.57 0.69 0.41
C PHE A 87 2.87 1.43 0.06
N LYS A 88 3.83 1.55 0.98
CA LYS A 88 5.15 2.18 0.71
C LYS A 88 5.90 1.41 -0.38
N VAL A 89 5.92 0.09 -0.25
CA VAL A 89 6.56 -0.84 -1.18
C VAL A 89 5.87 -0.82 -2.54
N GLY A 90 4.54 -0.95 -2.57
CA GLY A 90 3.75 -0.93 -3.81
C GLY A 90 3.94 0.36 -4.61
N ILE A 91 3.95 1.52 -3.95
CA ILE A 91 4.21 2.81 -4.62
C ILE A 91 5.64 2.90 -5.16
N THR A 92 6.61 2.34 -4.44
CA THR A 92 8.01 2.31 -4.88
C THR A 92 8.19 1.38 -6.10
N PHE A 93 7.47 0.26 -6.14
CA PHE A 93 7.50 -0.70 -7.25
C PHE A 93 6.59 -0.33 -8.44
N ASN A 94 5.71 0.65 -8.30
CA ASN A 94 4.80 1.11 -9.36
C ASN A 94 5.54 1.61 -10.64
N ASP A 95 6.87 1.68 -10.62
CA ASP A 95 7.75 2.06 -11.74
C ASP A 95 8.36 0.88 -12.53
N THR A 96 8.15 -0.39 -12.12
CA THR A 96 8.72 -1.52 -12.86
C THR A 96 7.76 -2.06 -13.91
N VAL A 97 8.17 -1.83 -15.16
CA VAL A 97 7.50 -2.26 -16.40
C VAL A 97 7.46 -3.78 -16.46
N GLY A 98 6.25 -4.34 -16.46
CA GLY A 98 6.04 -5.76 -16.73
C GLY A 98 4.78 -6.00 -17.56
N SER A 99 4.88 -6.97 -18.45
CA SER A 99 3.84 -7.35 -19.42
C SER A 99 3.07 -8.55 -18.88
N CYS A 100 2.29 -8.36 -17.81
CA CYS A 100 1.38 -9.38 -17.33
C CYS A 100 -0.02 -9.22 -17.93
N THR A 101 -0.71 -10.34 -18.06
CA THR A 101 -2.10 -10.40 -18.51
C THR A 101 -3.11 -10.13 -17.40
N THR A 102 -2.63 -9.98 -16.17
CA THR A 102 -3.41 -9.67 -14.97
C THR A 102 -2.87 -8.40 -14.35
N THR A 103 -3.76 -7.47 -14.03
CA THR A 103 -3.43 -6.21 -13.36
C THR A 103 -4.21 -6.12 -12.07
N SER A 104 -3.57 -5.61 -11.02
CA SER A 104 -4.25 -5.26 -9.77
C SER A 104 -4.07 -3.78 -9.47
N SER A 105 -5.02 -3.17 -8.78
CA SER A 105 -4.96 -1.79 -8.32
C SER A 105 -5.37 -1.76 -6.87
N TYR A 106 -4.52 -1.17 -6.03
CA TYR A 106 -4.73 -1.11 -4.60
C TYR A 106 -5.01 0.33 -4.17
N ARG A 107 -6.03 0.49 -3.34
CA ARG A 107 -6.47 1.79 -2.84
C ARG A 107 -6.63 1.75 -1.32
N LEU A 108 -5.80 2.51 -0.63
CA LEU A 108 -5.95 2.82 0.80
C LEU A 108 -6.78 4.10 0.91
N SER A 109 -7.81 4.09 1.76
CA SER A 109 -8.66 5.27 1.92
C SER A 109 -9.27 5.41 3.30
N HIS A 110 -9.39 6.68 3.72
CA HIS A 110 -10.29 7.11 4.78
C HIS A 110 -10.78 8.53 4.51
N PHE A 111 -12.08 8.77 4.67
CA PHE A 111 -12.75 10.02 4.33
C PHE A 111 -12.29 10.57 2.95
N THR A 112 -11.55 11.68 2.94
CA THR A 112 -11.06 12.38 1.74
C THR A 112 -9.67 11.96 1.29
N HIS A 113 -8.93 11.23 2.12
CA HIS A 113 -7.54 10.87 1.84
C HIS A 113 -7.50 9.51 1.13
N VAL A 114 -6.79 9.46 0.00
CA VAL A 114 -6.67 8.27 -0.83
C VAL A 114 -5.24 8.12 -1.29
N VAL A 115 -4.68 6.93 -1.07
CA VAL A 115 -3.39 6.52 -1.60
C VAL A 115 -3.63 5.31 -2.51
N LYS A 116 -3.06 5.33 -3.71
CA LYS A 116 -3.24 4.25 -4.69
C LYS A 116 -1.95 3.92 -5.46
N PHE A 117 -1.84 2.68 -5.90
CA PHE A 117 -0.84 2.22 -6.85
C PHE A 117 -1.39 1.07 -7.68
N ASP A 118 -0.82 0.85 -8.85
CA ASP A 118 -1.14 -0.27 -9.72
C ASP A 118 -0.04 -1.33 -9.61
N ASP A 119 -0.43 -2.59 -9.51
CA ASP A 119 0.45 -3.75 -9.46
C ASP A 119 0.25 -4.55 -10.73
N LEU A 120 1.00 -4.14 -11.75
CA LEU A 120 0.92 -4.73 -13.07
C LEU A 120 1.48 -6.14 -13.09
N ASP A 121 2.37 -6.51 -12.16
CA ASP A 121 3.02 -7.82 -12.10
C ASP A 121 2.42 -8.77 -11.06
N CYS A 122 1.35 -8.35 -10.38
CA CYS A 122 0.74 -9.10 -9.27
C CYS A 122 1.72 -9.43 -8.12
N ALA A 123 2.80 -8.67 -7.99
CA ALA A 123 3.87 -8.89 -7.00
C ALA A 123 3.41 -8.63 -5.56
N MET A 124 2.30 -7.91 -5.38
CA MET A 124 1.77 -7.49 -4.09
C MET A 124 0.68 -8.43 -3.55
N ASN A 125 0.26 -9.44 -4.31
CA ASN A 125 -0.79 -10.38 -3.91
C ASN A 125 -0.46 -11.16 -2.62
N GLU A 126 0.76 -11.67 -2.49
CA GLU A 126 1.18 -12.39 -1.28
C GLU A 126 1.17 -11.48 -0.04
N LYS A 127 1.61 -10.23 -0.20
CA LYS A 127 1.61 -9.23 0.87
C LYS A 127 0.19 -8.82 1.28
N PHE A 128 -0.76 -8.77 0.33
CA PHE A 128 -2.17 -8.55 0.64
C PHE A 128 -2.77 -9.76 1.38
N GLY A 129 -2.44 -10.99 0.95
CA GLY A 129 -2.87 -12.22 1.61
C GLY A 129 -2.43 -12.30 3.08
N ALA A 130 -1.21 -11.87 3.39
CA ALA A 130 -0.69 -11.81 4.76
C ALA A 130 -1.49 -10.89 5.70
N LEU A 131 -2.29 -9.94 5.17
CA LEU A 131 -3.19 -9.11 5.98
C LEU A 131 -4.45 -9.88 6.43
N LEU A 132 -4.76 -11.00 5.77
CA LEU A 132 -5.97 -11.80 5.99
C LEU A 132 -5.77 -12.95 6.97
N GLU A 133 -4.51 -13.26 7.33
CA GLU A 133 -4.11 -14.29 8.32
C GLU A 133 -4.12 -13.74 9.75
#